data_AF-A0A6M4BH81-F1
#
_entry.id   AF-A0A6M4BH81-F1
#
_cell.length_a   1.000
_cell.length_b   1.000
_cell.length_c   1.000
_cell.angle_alpha   90.00
_cell.angle_beta   90.00
_cell.angle_gamma   90.00
#
_symmetry.space_group_name_H-M   'P 1'
#
loop_
_entity.id
_entity.type
_entity.pdbx_description
1 polymer ?
#
loop_
_entity_poly.entity_id
_entity_poly.type
_entity_poly.pdbx_seq_one_letter_code
_entity_poly.pdbx_strand_id
1 'polypeptide(L)'
;GEGPNAEVLKQREIEELEEKKKKRKRAAGLSSMKKIFENKEKLAEVQELQEEKVRQERQSKKAKLEEIKHERHDLKSFTHNCFDANHMRSKSSIIMCSGEWREQLHPLIESWDWEAFEKEITDENLVPKVDKLPTPVKITPYHCEAEIYEGDHNINEVSLALENVPCVNPLKPIKTRPTDTILSAVKEISKERLIETSDVTEKLTKKNKIDLLPTMESLPDVVKNIQKGKREKIAKISGLTLDINKAKRFIPGQVLNTPQGPIFIPGQTVETPSGPVFVPGLSVITPSGSGLIPGHIVTNENTNEPFFLAGQVLQTVNGEEFVCGQTIKNKDDSHRFIEGQTVLSEEGFKFIPGKIINTGPEEVFVPGQTIMTPEGVQFVPGQTVTEESGITF
;
A
#
# COMPACT_ATOMS: atom_id res chain seq x y z
N GLY A 1 -104.57 -14.79 -12.63
CA GLY A 1 -103.13 -14.49 -12.52
C GLY A 1 -102.99 -13.00 -12.61
N GLU A 2 -103.00 -12.33 -11.47
CA GLU A 2 -102.97 -10.87 -11.40
C GLU A 2 -101.52 -10.41 -11.60
N GLY A 3 -101.27 -9.74 -12.72
CA GLY A 3 -99.97 -9.21 -13.09
C GLY A 3 -99.52 -8.10 -12.13
N PRO A 4 -98.22 -7.92 -11.93
CA PRO A 4 -97.70 -7.04 -10.89
C PRO A 4 -98.09 -5.57 -11.13
N ASN A 5 -98.50 -4.94 -10.01
CA ASN A 5 -99.09 -3.61 -9.87
C ASN A 5 -98.20 -2.48 -10.43
N ALA A 6 -98.82 -1.51 -11.13
CA ALA A 6 -98.17 -0.46 -11.93
C ALA A 6 -97.21 0.46 -11.12
N GLU A 7 -97.37 0.54 -9.80
CA GLU A 7 -96.46 1.29 -8.92
C GLU A 7 -95.07 0.64 -8.80
N VAL A 8 -94.98 -0.69 -8.84
CA VAL A 8 -93.71 -1.42 -8.71
C VAL A 8 -92.85 -1.25 -9.96
N LEU A 9 -93.48 -1.15 -11.15
CA LEU A 9 -92.79 -0.87 -12.41
C LEU A 9 -92.18 0.53 -12.43
N LYS A 10 -92.91 1.56 -11.95
CA LYS A 10 -92.39 2.92 -11.87
C LYS A 10 -91.24 3.06 -10.87
N GLN A 11 -91.30 2.38 -9.73
CA GLN A 11 -90.20 2.36 -8.77
C GLN A 11 -88.93 1.72 -9.36
N ARG A 12 -89.08 0.61 -10.10
CA ARG A 12 -87.95 -0.02 -10.81
C ARG A 12 -87.31 0.90 -11.85
N GLU A 13 -88.13 1.62 -12.61
CA GLU A 13 -87.64 2.49 -13.69
C GLU A 13 -86.86 3.70 -13.15
N ILE A 14 -87.30 4.25 -12.00
CA ILE A 14 -86.59 5.33 -11.30
C ILE A 14 -85.26 4.83 -10.71
N GLU A 15 -85.26 3.63 -10.09
CA GLU A 15 -84.05 3.02 -9.53
C GLU A 15 -83.02 2.68 -10.62
N GLU A 16 -83.47 2.19 -11.78
CA GLU A 16 -82.60 1.88 -12.92
C GLU A 16 -81.99 3.15 -13.54
N LEU A 17 -82.76 4.24 -13.61
CA LEU A 17 -82.26 5.55 -14.06
C LEU A 17 -81.25 6.14 -13.08
N GLU A 18 -81.45 5.93 -11.77
CA GLU A 18 -80.52 6.39 -10.76
C GLU A 18 -79.21 5.59 -10.76
N GLU A 19 -79.27 4.27 -10.97
CA GLU A 19 -78.10 3.43 -11.20
C GLU A 19 -77.32 3.85 -12.46
N LYS A 20 -78.03 4.12 -13.57
CA LYS A 20 -77.40 4.60 -14.82
C LYS A 20 -76.69 5.94 -14.61
N LYS A 21 -77.25 6.85 -13.81
CA LYS A 21 -76.60 8.11 -13.42
C LYS A 21 -75.38 7.88 -12.53
N LYS A 22 -75.44 6.95 -11.55
CA LYS A 22 -74.30 6.59 -10.70
C LYS A 22 -73.16 5.94 -11.50
N LYS A 23 -73.46 5.06 -12.46
CA LYS A 23 -72.48 4.43 -13.38
C LYS A 23 -71.80 5.47 -14.28
N ARG A 24 -72.55 6.43 -14.83
CA ARG A 24 -71.99 7.54 -15.63
C ARG A 24 -71.07 8.46 -14.82
N LYS A 25 -71.42 8.78 -13.57
CA LYS A 25 -70.56 9.59 -12.68
C LYS A 25 -69.26 8.87 -12.30
N ARG A 26 -69.32 7.56 -12.03
CA ARG A 26 -68.11 6.73 -11.76
C ARG A 26 -67.21 6.64 -12.99
N ALA A 27 -67.78 6.48 -14.20
CA ALA A 27 -67.00 6.48 -15.44
C ALA A 27 -66.35 7.84 -15.76
N ALA A 28 -67.05 8.95 -15.51
CA ALA A 28 -66.50 10.30 -15.68
C ALA A 28 -65.36 10.61 -14.68
N GLY A 29 -65.49 10.18 -13.42
CA GLY A 29 -64.43 10.30 -12.42
C GLY A 29 -63.16 9.49 -12.76
N LEU A 30 -63.34 8.27 -13.27
CA LEU A 30 -62.24 7.41 -13.74
C LEU A 30 -61.53 8.00 -14.97
N SER A 31 -62.28 8.61 -15.90
CA SER A 31 -61.69 9.29 -17.07
C SER A 31 -60.90 10.54 -16.68
N SER A 32 -61.40 11.31 -15.70
CA SER A 32 -60.70 12.48 -15.16
C SER A 32 -59.42 12.08 -14.41
N MET A 33 -59.46 11.03 -13.59
CA MET A 33 -58.27 10.53 -12.89
C MET A 33 -57.20 9.99 -13.85
N LYS A 34 -57.61 9.28 -14.93
CA LYS A 34 -56.67 8.80 -15.95
C LYS A 34 -55.94 9.96 -16.64
N LYS A 35 -56.66 11.04 -17.01
CA LYS A 35 -56.05 12.25 -17.59
C LYS A 35 -55.09 12.96 -16.62
N ILE A 36 -55.38 12.95 -15.32
CA ILE A 36 -54.50 13.56 -14.31
C ILE A 36 -53.21 12.75 -14.17
N PHE A 37 -53.29 11.42 -14.15
CA PHE A 37 -52.09 10.56 -14.11
C PHE A 37 -51.25 10.70 -15.37
N GLU A 38 -51.87 10.68 -16.54
CA GLU A 38 -51.18 10.80 -17.84
C GLU A 38 -50.52 12.18 -18.00
N ASN A 39 -51.13 13.25 -17.48
CA ASN A 39 -50.49 14.57 -17.44
C ASN A 39 -49.34 14.65 -16.43
N LYS A 40 -49.45 13.97 -15.28
CA LYS A 40 -48.41 13.95 -14.24
C LYS A 40 -47.20 13.13 -14.68
N GLU A 41 -47.42 12.05 -15.42
CA GLU A 41 -46.39 11.22 -16.05
C GLU A 41 -45.63 12.01 -17.12
N LYS A 42 -46.35 12.72 -18.01
CA LYS A 42 -45.72 13.61 -19.00
C LYS A 42 -44.92 14.75 -18.37
N LEU A 43 -45.39 15.30 -17.26
CA LEU A 43 -44.64 16.34 -16.52
C LEU A 43 -43.37 15.78 -15.88
N ALA A 44 -43.43 14.57 -15.33
CA ALA A 44 -42.26 13.89 -14.78
C ALA A 44 -41.23 13.57 -15.87
N GLU A 45 -41.68 13.08 -17.02
CA GLU A 45 -40.82 12.79 -18.18
C GLU A 45 -40.13 14.05 -18.72
N VAL A 46 -40.85 15.19 -18.78
CA VAL A 46 -40.26 16.48 -19.17
C VAL A 46 -39.23 16.97 -18.14
N GLN A 47 -39.49 16.75 -16.85
CA GLN A 47 -38.57 17.14 -15.77
C GLN A 47 -37.29 16.29 -15.81
N GLU A 48 -37.41 14.97 -16.04
CA GLU A 48 -36.29 14.06 -16.18
C GLU A 48 -35.43 14.41 -17.41
N LEU A 49 -36.06 14.72 -18.55
CA LEU A 49 -35.36 15.20 -19.75
C LEU A 49 -34.65 16.55 -19.53
N GLN A 50 -35.21 17.44 -18.70
CA GLN A 50 -34.55 18.69 -18.34
C GLN A 50 -33.35 18.45 -17.42
N GLU A 51 -33.48 17.57 -16.42
CA GLU A 51 -32.36 17.19 -15.55
C GLU A 51 -31.24 16.49 -16.32
N GLU A 52 -31.58 15.63 -17.28
CA GLU A 52 -30.60 14.95 -18.13
C GLU A 52 -29.89 15.93 -19.07
N LYS A 53 -30.60 16.92 -19.64
CA LYS A 53 -29.97 18.03 -20.39
C LYS A 53 -29.03 18.86 -19.51
N VAL A 54 -29.42 19.19 -18.28
CA VAL A 54 -28.55 19.93 -17.34
C VAL A 54 -27.33 19.09 -16.98
N ARG A 55 -27.48 17.77 -16.81
CA ARG A 55 -26.38 16.85 -16.54
C ARG A 55 -25.41 16.76 -17.72
N GLN A 56 -25.91 16.64 -18.95
CA GLN A 56 -25.10 16.69 -20.16
C GLN A 56 -24.41 18.05 -20.34
N GLU A 57 -25.10 19.15 -20.04
CA GLU A 57 -24.50 20.48 -20.11
C GLU A 57 -23.38 20.63 -19.08
N ARG A 58 -23.57 20.17 -17.84
CA ARG A 58 -22.51 20.13 -16.80
C ARG A 58 -21.33 19.27 -17.22
N GLN A 59 -21.56 18.10 -17.81
CA GLN A 59 -20.50 17.24 -18.33
C GLN A 59 -19.75 17.90 -19.49
N SER A 60 -20.46 18.53 -20.43
CA SER A 60 -19.85 19.24 -21.55
C SER A 60 -19.05 20.46 -21.11
N LYS A 61 -19.52 21.21 -20.10
CA LYS A 61 -18.79 22.33 -19.49
C LYS A 61 -17.54 21.84 -18.75
N LYS A 62 -17.64 20.71 -18.04
CA LYS A 62 -16.48 20.08 -17.39
C LYS A 62 -15.44 19.63 -18.42
N ALA A 63 -15.86 18.94 -19.47
CA ALA A 63 -14.97 18.51 -20.55
C ALA A 63 -14.31 19.69 -21.27
N LYS A 64 -15.06 20.76 -21.61
CA LYS A 64 -14.49 21.98 -22.19
C LYS A 64 -13.53 22.70 -21.25
N LEU A 65 -13.82 22.72 -19.95
CA LEU A 65 -12.90 23.29 -18.95
C LEU A 65 -11.60 22.46 -18.86
N GLU A 66 -11.71 21.14 -18.96
CA GLU A 66 -10.59 20.20 -18.96
C GLU A 66 -9.76 20.31 -20.24
N GLU A 67 -10.41 20.45 -21.40
CA GLU A 67 -9.78 20.71 -22.70
C GLU A 67 -9.04 22.06 -22.71
N ILE A 68 -9.65 23.13 -22.19
CA ILE A 68 -8.99 24.44 -22.01
C ILE A 68 -7.83 24.36 -21.01
N LYS A 69 -7.91 23.51 -19.98
CA LYS A 69 -6.80 23.27 -19.04
C LYS A 69 -5.63 22.54 -19.71
N HIS A 70 -5.91 21.53 -20.54
CA HIS A 70 -4.89 20.80 -21.29
C HIS A 70 -4.27 21.67 -22.40
N GLU A 71 -5.08 22.43 -23.13
CA GLU A 71 -4.60 23.36 -24.18
C GLU A 71 -3.72 24.48 -23.60
N ARG A 72 -3.99 24.94 -22.36
CA ARG A 72 -3.09 25.85 -21.64
C ARG A 72 -1.80 25.17 -21.15
N HIS A 73 -1.84 23.88 -20.83
CA HIS A 73 -0.66 23.12 -20.42
C HIS A 73 0.26 22.78 -21.60
N ASP A 74 -0.28 22.69 -22.82
CA ASP A 74 0.48 22.38 -24.04
C ASP A 74 1.15 23.60 -24.70
N LEU A 75 0.89 24.83 -24.24
CA LEU A 75 1.58 26.02 -24.74
C LEU A 75 2.80 26.38 -23.88
N LYS A 76 3.90 25.69 -24.23
CA LYS A 76 5.34 26.01 -24.06
C LYS A 76 6.09 24.91 -23.30
N SER A 77 6.44 23.85 -24.02
CA SER A 77 7.59 23.03 -23.67
C SER A 77 8.85 23.90 -23.71
N PHE A 78 9.35 24.34 -22.56
CA PHE A 78 10.64 24.99 -22.47
C PHE A 78 11.73 23.93 -22.65
N THR A 79 12.49 24.03 -23.73
CA THR A 79 13.71 23.26 -23.90
C THR A 79 14.76 23.79 -22.93
N HIS A 80 15.55 22.90 -22.32
CA HIS A 80 16.61 23.24 -21.34
C HIS A 80 17.65 24.25 -21.86
N ASN A 81 17.64 24.58 -23.16
CA ASN A 81 18.55 25.51 -23.82
C ASN A 81 17.95 26.90 -24.09
N CYS A 82 16.68 27.14 -23.78
CA CYS A 82 16.03 28.44 -23.99
C CYS A 82 15.80 29.12 -22.63
N PHE A 83 16.87 29.68 -22.06
CA PHE A 83 16.85 30.38 -20.78
C PHE A 83 17.05 31.88 -21.03
N ASP A 84 15.97 32.66 -20.95
CA ASP A 84 16.04 34.12 -21.00
C ASP A 84 15.72 34.71 -19.61
N ALA A 85 16.75 35.27 -18.97
CA ALA A 85 16.67 35.85 -17.63
C ALA A 85 15.70 37.03 -17.56
N ASN A 86 15.47 37.75 -18.66
CA ASN A 86 14.52 38.85 -18.71
C ASN A 86 13.08 38.32 -18.79
N HIS A 87 12.86 37.22 -19.51
CA HIS A 87 11.55 36.56 -19.58
C HIS A 87 11.14 35.96 -18.23
N MET A 88 12.08 35.37 -17.48
CA MET A 88 11.82 34.75 -16.18
C MET A 88 11.50 35.74 -15.03
N ARG A 89 11.88 37.01 -15.18
CA ARG A 89 11.55 38.09 -14.22
C ARG A 89 10.18 38.73 -14.48
N SER A 90 9.50 38.35 -15.56
CA SER A 90 8.16 38.85 -15.85
C SER A 90 7.12 38.24 -14.90
N LYS A 91 6.13 39.02 -14.46
CA LYS A 91 4.97 38.51 -13.70
C LYS A 91 4.31 37.31 -14.40
N SER A 92 4.35 37.25 -15.73
CA SER A 92 3.77 36.16 -16.52
C SER A 92 4.55 34.83 -16.46
N SER A 93 5.87 34.82 -16.21
CA SER A 93 6.65 33.57 -16.18
C SER A 93 6.53 32.85 -14.83
N ILE A 94 6.56 33.60 -13.73
CA ILE A 94 6.41 33.08 -12.36
C ILE A 94 5.03 32.42 -12.18
N ILE A 95 4.01 32.97 -12.86
CA ILE A 95 2.64 32.50 -12.81
C ILE A 95 2.39 31.20 -13.62
N MET A 96 3.29 30.84 -14.54
CA MET A 96 3.10 29.74 -15.51
C MET A 96 3.90 28.47 -15.16
N CYS A 97 4.66 28.47 -14.07
CA CYS A 97 5.29 27.26 -13.54
C CYS A 97 4.27 26.47 -12.69
N SER A 98 3.88 25.29 -13.19
CA SER A 98 3.08 24.21 -12.54
C SER A 98 1.70 24.57 -11.94
N GLY A 99 0.65 24.11 -12.64
CA GLY A 99 -0.78 24.37 -12.40
C GLY A 99 -1.44 23.82 -11.13
N GLU A 100 -0.70 23.49 -10.07
CA GLU A 100 -1.29 22.99 -8.80
C GLU A 100 -0.88 23.79 -7.55
N TRP A 101 0.10 24.69 -7.65
CA TRP A 101 0.60 25.45 -6.50
C TRP A 101 -0.27 26.66 -6.14
N ARG A 102 -1.19 27.07 -7.03
CA ARG A 102 -2.05 28.25 -6.82
C ARG A 102 -2.97 28.13 -5.63
N GLU A 103 -3.44 26.92 -5.31
CA GLU A 103 -4.33 26.71 -4.15
C GLU A 103 -3.56 26.71 -2.82
N GLN A 104 -2.27 26.33 -2.85
CA GLN A 104 -1.38 26.37 -1.68
C GLN A 104 -0.73 27.76 -1.44
N LEU A 105 -0.70 28.62 -2.46
CA LEU A 105 -0.14 29.97 -2.40
C LEU A 105 -1.13 31.04 -1.92
N HIS A 106 -2.44 30.76 -1.93
CA HIS A 106 -3.46 31.75 -1.54
C HIS A 106 -3.28 32.36 -0.14
N PRO A 107 -2.86 31.60 0.90
CA PRO A 107 -2.59 32.18 2.22
C PRO A 107 -1.27 32.95 2.29
N LEU A 108 -0.31 32.66 1.40
CA LEU A 108 1.03 33.25 1.42
C LEU A 108 1.09 34.57 0.63
N ILE A 109 0.38 34.64 -0.51
CA ILE A 109 0.40 35.78 -1.43
C ILE A 109 -0.43 36.98 -0.93
N GLU A 110 -1.49 36.77 -0.14
CA GLU A 110 -2.28 37.89 0.42
C GLU A 110 -1.49 38.75 1.41
N SER A 111 -0.39 38.24 1.95
CA SER A 111 0.46 38.95 2.90
C SER A 111 1.65 39.68 2.26
N TRP A 112 1.89 39.48 0.95
CA TRP A 112 3.02 40.07 0.23
C TRP A 112 2.58 41.25 -0.60
N ASP A 113 2.87 42.45 -0.08
CA ASP A 113 2.74 43.69 -0.83
C ASP A 113 3.88 43.79 -1.86
N TRP A 114 3.61 43.30 -3.06
CA TRP A 114 4.54 43.38 -4.19
C TRP A 114 4.89 44.82 -4.59
N GLU A 115 4.03 45.80 -4.30
CA GLU A 115 4.34 47.22 -4.56
C GLU A 115 5.35 47.76 -3.54
N ALA A 116 5.28 47.31 -2.28
CA ALA A 116 6.32 47.60 -1.28
C ALA A 116 7.66 46.94 -1.65
N PHE A 117 7.65 45.69 -2.11
CA PHE A 117 8.85 44.98 -2.57
C PHE A 117 9.48 45.65 -3.80
N GLU A 118 8.69 46.03 -4.81
CA GLU A 118 9.20 46.75 -5.99
C GLU A 118 9.76 48.14 -5.62
N LYS A 119 9.19 48.84 -4.63
CA LYS A 119 9.73 50.11 -4.10
C LYS A 119 11.02 49.94 -3.28
N GLU A 120 11.16 48.84 -2.54
CA GLU A 120 12.40 48.51 -1.83
C GLU A 120 13.53 48.10 -2.79
N ILE A 121 13.21 47.51 -3.95
CA ILE A 121 14.20 47.15 -4.98
C ILE A 121 14.71 48.37 -5.76
N THR A 122 13.95 49.47 -5.82
CA THR A 122 14.40 50.71 -6.46
C THR A 122 15.48 51.46 -5.67
N ASP A 123 15.83 51.02 -4.46
CA ASP A 123 17.00 51.54 -3.75
C ASP A 123 18.28 50.92 -4.35
N GLU A 124 19.11 51.76 -4.96
CA GLU A 124 20.12 51.44 -5.99
C GLU A 124 21.34 50.61 -5.54
N ASN A 125 21.22 49.69 -4.58
CA ASN A 125 22.35 48.86 -4.12
C ASN A 125 22.05 47.36 -4.01
N LEU A 126 21.08 46.84 -4.77
CA LEU A 126 20.93 45.40 -4.97
C LEU A 126 21.96 44.89 -6.00
N VAL A 127 23.21 44.73 -5.55
CA VAL A 127 24.21 43.96 -6.28
C VAL A 127 23.76 42.50 -6.25
N PRO A 128 23.41 41.88 -7.39
CA PRO A 128 23.10 40.46 -7.40
C PRO A 128 24.29 39.69 -6.82
N LYS A 129 24.09 38.93 -5.76
CA LYS A 129 25.16 38.07 -5.19
C LYS A 129 25.58 36.94 -6.14
N VAL A 130 24.85 36.73 -7.22
CA VAL A 130 25.02 35.63 -8.17
C VAL A 130 24.98 36.21 -9.59
N ASP A 131 26.17 36.48 -10.14
CA ASP A 131 26.34 37.04 -11.48
C ASP A 131 26.44 35.97 -12.57
N LYS A 132 26.54 34.69 -12.17
CA LYS A 132 26.68 33.54 -13.06
C LYS A 132 25.81 32.39 -12.59
N LEU A 133 25.07 31.80 -13.52
CA LEU A 133 24.37 30.54 -13.28
C LEU A 133 25.39 29.45 -12.92
N PRO A 134 25.05 28.51 -12.02
CA PRO A 134 25.92 27.39 -11.72
C PRO A 134 26.15 26.57 -12.99
N THR A 135 27.41 26.23 -13.25
CA THR A 135 27.76 25.40 -14.40
C THR A 135 27.15 24.00 -14.20
N PRO A 136 26.37 23.48 -15.16
CA PRO A 136 25.86 22.12 -15.08
C PRO A 136 27.00 21.12 -14.90
N VAL A 137 26.96 20.35 -13.82
CA VAL A 137 27.92 19.28 -13.58
C VAL A 137 27.50 18.08 -14.41
N LYS A 138 28.39 17.59 -15.28
CA LYS A 138 28.18 16.31 -15.97
C LYS A 138 28.50 15.18 -15.00
N ILE A 139 27.46 14.59 -14.43
CA ILE A 139 27.58 13.44 -13.53
C ILE A 139 27.32 12.18 -14.35
N THR A 140 28.22 11.20 -14.25
CA THR A 140 27.98 9.86 -14.79
C THR A 140 27.06 9.09 -13.84
N PRO A 141 25.90 8.58 -14.29
CA PRO A 141 25.01 7.79 -13.45
C PRO A 141 25.73 6.56 -12.89
N TYR A 142 25.50 6.26 -11.61
CA TYR A 142 25.94 5.01 -11.03
C TYR A 142 24.93 3.92 -11.41
N HIS A 143 25.37 2.89 -12.14
CA HIS A 143 24.54 1.75 -12.48
C HIS A 143 24.62 0.71 -11.37
N CYS A 144 23.51 0.54 -10.65
CA CYS A 144 23.40 -0.50 -9.64
C CYS A 144 23.12 -1.84 -10.31
N GLU A 145 23.74 -2.91 -9.82
CA GLU A 145 23.35 -4.26 -10.18
C GLU A 145 21.91 -4.51 -9.73
N ALA A 146 21.08 -4.99 -10.65
CA ALA A 146 19.67 -5.19 -10.45
C ALA A 146 19.25 -6.54 -11.02
N GLU A 147 18.64 -7.36 -10.17
CA GLU A 147 18.10 -8.67 -10.53
C GLU A 147 16.67 -8.79 -10.00
N ILE A 148 15.90 -9.68 -10.61
CA ILE A 148 14.56 -10.03 -10.12
C ILE A 148 14.70 -11.34 -9.37
N TYR A 149 14.27 -11.35 -8.12
CA TYR A 149 14.31 -12.54 -7.29
C TYR A 149 13.05 -13.37 -7.46
N GLU A 150 13.26 -14.67 -7.71
CA GLU A 150 12.19 -15.66 -7.73
C GLU A 150 12.21 -16.44 -6.41
N GLY A 151 11.21 -16.18 -5.57
CA GLY A 151 10.97 -16.95 -4.35
C GLY A 151 10.02 -18.13 -4.61
N ASP A 152 10.08 -19.15 -3.76
CA ASP A 152 9.12 -20.26 -3.80
C ASP A 152 7.70 -19.75 -3.52
N HIS A 153 6.74 -20.15 -4.36
CA HIS A 153 5.37 -19.69 -4.27
C HIS A 153 4.72 -20.02 -2.92
N ASN A 154 4.91 -21.23 -2.42
CA ASN A 154 4.31 -21.68 -1.16
C ASN A 154 4.89 -20.92 0.04
N ILE A 155 6.20 -20.58 -0.03
CA ILE A 155 6.83 -19.71 0.98
C ILE A 155 6.26 -18.30 0.89
N ASN A 156 6.09 -17.77 -0.32
CA ASN A 156 5.54 -16.43 -0.54
C ASN A 156 4.10 -16.30 -0.04
N GLU A 157 3.26 -17.33 -0.22
CA GLU A 157 1.86 -17.32 0.24
C GLU A 157 1.73 -17.20 1.77
N VAL A 158 2.63 -17.82 2.53
CA VAL A 158 2.62 -17.74 4.01
C VAL A 158 3.39 -16.54 4.55
N SER A 159 4.08 -15.80 3.68
CA SER A 159 4.95 -14.69 4.06
C SER A 159 4.14 -13.42 4.35
N LEU A 160 4.51 -12.72 5.42
CA LEU A 160 4.01 -11.41 5.78
C LEU A 160 5.14 -10.38 5.65
N ALA A 161 4.79 -9.21 5.14
CA ALA A 161 5.68 -8.08 5.05
C ALA A 161 5.61 -7.22 6.33
N LEU A 162 6.74 -6.64 6.70
CA LEU A 162 6.79 -5.51 7.62
C LEU A 162 6.26 -4.26 6.91
N GLU A 163 5.78 -3.31 7.70
CA GLU A 163 5.31 -2.03 7.20
C GLU A 163 6.45 -1.23 6.56
N ASN A 164 6.22 -0.75 5.34
CA ASN A 164 7.17 0.10 4.63
C ASN A 164 7.10 1.54 5.16
N VAL A 165 8.25 2.14 5.44
CA VAL A 165 8.35 3.53 5.89
C VAL A 165 9.31 4.34 5.01
N PRO A 166 9.07 5.65 4.84
CA PRO A 166 9.99 6.51 4.11
C PRO A 166 11.32 6.68 4.83
N CYS A 167 12.40 6.79 4.05
CA CYS A 167 13.74 7.06 4.57
C CYS A 167 13.98 8.57 4.69
N VAL A 168 13.72 9.12 5.88
CA VAL A 168 13.80 10.59 6.11
C VAL A 168 15.24 11.07 6.36
N ASN A 169 16.10 10.20 6.89
CA ASN A 169 17.50 10.50 7.20
C ASN A 169 18.43 9.45 6.59
N PRO A 170 19.68 9.79 6.22
CA PRO A 170 20.66 8.81 5.75
C PRO A 170 20.80 7.66 6.74
N LEU A 171 20.47 6.45 6.29
CA LEU A 171 20.54 5.25 7.11
C LEU A 171 21.94 4.67 7.05
N LYS A 172 22.43 4.22 8.20
CA LYS A 172 23.62 3.37 8.23
C LYS A 172 23.25 1.99 7.70
N PRO A 173 23.97 1.48 6.69
CA PRO A 173 23.78 0.11 6.21
C PRO A 173 24.01 -0.91 7.30
N ILE A 174 23.11 -1.90 7.42
CA ILE A 174 23.34 -3.06 8.28
C ILE A 174 24.10 -4.11 7.49
N LYS A 175 25.36 -4.34 7.87
CA LYS A 175 26.27 -5.31 7.21
C LYS A 175 26.19 -6.72 7.76
N THR A 176 25.69 -6.86 8.99
CA THR A 176 25.58 -8.18 9.64
C THR A 176 24.69 -9.10 8.80
N ARG A 177 25.13 -10.35 8.63
CA ARG A 177 24.39 -11.39 7.92
C ARG A 177 24.37 -12.68 8.76
N PRO A 178 23.41 -13.59 8.53
CA PRO A 178 23.46 -14.92 9.10
C PRO A 178 24.75 -15.63 8.68
N THR A 179 25.39 -16.36 9.59
CA THR A 179 26.63 -17.08 9.25
C THR A 179 26.33 -18.29 8.36
N ASP A 180 27.27 -18.64 7.46
CA ASP A 180 27.12 -19.80 6.58
C ASP A 180 26.92 -21.11 7.33
N THR A 181 27.48 -21.21 8.55
CA THR A 181 27.26 -22.34 9.46
C THR A 181 25.79 -22.48 9.85
N ILE A 182 25.09 -21.37 10.06
CA ILE A 182 23.66 -21.35 10.37
C ILE A 182 22.85 -21.70 9.12
N LEU A 183 23.17 -21.05 7.98
CA LEU A 183 22.47 -21.29 6.71
C LEU A 183 22.56 -22.75 6.27
N SER A 184 23.75 -23.37 6.39
CA SER A 184 23.96 -24.78 6.06
C SER A 184 23.23 -25.70 7.03
N ALA A 185 23.31 -25.42 8.33
CA ALA A 185 22.62 -26.24 9.35
C ALA A 185 21.09 -26.18 9.21
N VAL A 186 20.52 -25.06 8.73
CA VAL A 186 19.09 -24.94 8.41
C VAL A 186 18.71 -25.86 7.24
N LYS A 187 19.54 -25.91 6.19
CA LYS A 187 19.31 -26.79 5.01
C LYS A 187 19.39 -28.27 5.36
N GLU A 188 20.22 -28.64 6.34
CA GLU A 188 20.45 -30.03 6.77
C GLU A 188 19.47 -30.54 7.84
N ILE A 189 18.41 -29.79 8.17
CA ILE A 189 17.40 -30.24 9.14
C ILE A 189 16.73 -31.52 8.63
N SER A 190 16.73 -32.58 9.46
CA SER A 190 16.14 -33.87 9.09
C SER A 190 14.62 -33.78 8.90
N LYS A 191 14.08 -34.63 8.02
CA LYS A 191 12.64 -34.65 7.70
C LYS A 191 11.76 -34.87 8.93
N GLU A 192 12.21 -35.68 9.89
CA GLU A 192 11.48 -35.93 11.14
C GLU A 192 11.35 -34.66 11.98
N ARG A 193 12.40 -33.82 11.98
CA ARG A 193 12.40 -32.55 12.70
C ARG A 193 11.57 -31.49 11.99
N LEU A 194 11.51 -31.51 10.66
CA LEU A 194 10.68 -30.58 9.88
C LEU A 194 9.18 -30.72 10.23
N ILE A 195 8.71 -31.92 10.57
CA ILE A 195 7.32 -32.16 11.01
C ILE A 195 7.00 -31.43 12.33
N GLU A 196 8.02 -31.21 13.18
CA GLU A 196 7.84 -30.50 14.46
C GLU A 196 7.56 -29.01 14.28
N THR A 197 7.80 -28.45 13.10
CA THR A 197 7.53 -27.04 12.78
C THR A 197 6.58 -26.86 11.59
N SER A 198 5.93 -27.92 11.11
CA SER A 198 4.91 -27.83 10.05
C SER A 198 3.57 -27.33 10.59
N ASP A 199 2.76 -26.72 9.72
CA ASP A 199 1.34 -26.37 9.96
C ASP A 199 1.09 -25.60 11.26
N VAL A 200 2.00 -24.69 11.60
CA VAL A 200 2.00 -23.96 12.88
C VAL A 200 0.64 -23.31 13.15
N THR A 201 0.16 -22.51 12.19
CA THR A 201 -1.13 -21.82 12.28
C THR A 201 -2.29 -22.79 12.50
N GLU A 202 -2.34 -23.87 11.72
CA GLU A 202 -3.45 -24.84 11.77
C GLU A 202 -3.44 -25.61 13.11
N LYS A 203 -2.28 -26.11 13.54
CA LYS A 203 -2.10 -26.85 14.80
C LYS A 203 -2.42 -25.99 16.03
N LEU A 204 -2.03 -24.71 16.02
CA LEU A 204 -2.36 -23.78 17.11
C LEU A 204 -3.85 -23.41 17.12
N THR A 205 -4.44 -23.17 15.95
CA THR A 205 -5.87 -22.87 15.82
C THR A 205 -6.74 -24.04 16.28
N LYS A 206 -6.43 -25.28 15.87
CA LYS A 206 -7.11 -26.51 16.33
C LYS A 206 -7.09 -26.69 17.85
N LYS A 207 -6.13 -26.07 18.54
CA LYS A 207 -5.98 -26.14 20.00
C LYS A 207 -6.38 -24.87 20.72
N ASN A 208 -6.96 -23.87 20.04
CA ASN A 208 -7.30 -22.56 20.56
C ASN A 208 -6.12 -21.88 21.26
N LYS A 209 -4.94 -21.94 20.65
CA LYS A 209 -3.68 -21.40 21.17
C LYS A 209 -3.00 -20.44 20.20
N ILE A 210 -3.72 -19.95 19.20
CA ILE A 210 -3.17 -19.03 18.18
C ILE A 210 -2.75 -17.69 18.80
N ASP A 211 -3.47 -17.24 19.83
CA ASP A 211 -3.18 -15.99 20.55
C ASP A 211 -1.85 -16.01 21.31
N LEU A 212 -1.20 -17.18 21.44
CA LEU A 212 0.15 -17.28 21.98
C LEU A 212 1.20 -16.76 20.99
N LEU A 213 0.90 -16.67 19.69
CA LEU A 213 1.84 -16.06 18.75
C LEU A 213 2.04 -14.56 19.09
N PRO A 214 3.23 -14.01 18.82
CA PRO A 214 3.49 -12.59 19.01
C PRO A 214 2.71 -11.76 17.98
N THR A 215 2.37 -10.52 18.36
CA THR A 215 1.88 -9.49 17.44
C THR A 215 3.06 -8.70 16.86
N MET A 216 2.83 -7.97 15.76
CA MET A 216 3.85 -7.14 15.09
C MET A 216 4.54 -6.16 16.05
N GLU A 217 3.76 -5.50 16.91
CA GLU A 217 4.25 -4.54 17.91
C GLU A 217 5.16 -5.18 18.98
N SER A 218 4.94 -6.45 19.29
CA SER A 218 5.70 -7.17 20.33
C SER A 218 7.01 -7.77 19.82
N LEU A 219 7.27 -7.75 18.51
CA LEU A 219 8.44 -8.38 17.90
C LEU A 219 9.79 -7.86 18.44
N PRO A 220 10.00 -6.56 18.67
CA PRO A 220 11.27 -6.09 19.25
C PRO A 220 11.56 -6.72 20.60
N ASP A 221 10.55 -6.83 21.47
CA ASP A 221 10.68 -7.46 22.78
C ASP A 221 10.94 -8.97 22.67
N VAL A 222 10.31 -9.64 21.70
CA VAL A 222 10.55 -11.06 21.38
C VAL A 222 12.01 -11.27 21.02
N VAL A 223 12.52 -10.47 20.08
CA VAL A 223 13.90 -10.58 19.56
C VAL A 223 14.90 -10.29 20.69
N LYS A 224 14.66 -9.24 21.47
CA LYS A 224 15.51 -8.86 22.62
C LYS A 224 15.60 -9.96 23.68
N ASN A 225 14.52 -10.70 23.91
CA ASN A 225 14.45 -11.70 24.96
C ASN A 225 14.56 -13.14 24.44
N ILE A 226 14.86 -13.36 23.16
CA ILE A 226 14.87 -14.70 22.54
C ILE A 226 15.77 -15.70 23.28
N GLN A 227 16.91 -15.24 23.79
CA GLN A 227 17.87 -16.06 24.54
C GLN A 227 17.37 -16.49 25.92
N LYS A 228 16.40 -15.78 26.50
CA LYS A 228 15.78 -16.09 27.81
C LYS A 228 14.62 -17.07 27.68
N GLY A 229 14.26 -17.47 26.46
CA GLY A 229 13.12 -18.34 26.20
C GLY A 229 13.30 -19.74 26.79
N LYS A 230 12.20 -20.27 27.32
CA LYS A 230 12.13 -21.66 27.78
C LYS A 230 11.71 -22.55 26.61
N ARG A 231 12.49 -23.60 26.34
CA ARG A 231 12.14 -24.60 25.33
C ARG A 231 10.90 -25.36 25.76
N GLU A 232 9.86 -25.33 24.94
CA GLU A 232 8.58 -25.99 25.20
C GLU A 232 7.97 -26.50 23.88
N LYS A 233 7.22 -27.60 23.93
CA LYS A 233 6.42 -28.08 22.80
C LYS A 233 4.95 -27.72 23.03
N ILE A 234 4.38 -26.88 22.18
CA ILE A 234 2.96 -26.48 22.26
C ILE A 234 2.24 -27.01 21.04
N ALA A 235 1.11 -27.72 21.23
CA ALA A 235 0.33 -28.31 20.14
C ALA A 235 1.15 -29.21 19.19
N LYS A 236 2.16 -29.91 19.74
CA LYS A 236 3.15 -30.74 19.01
C LYS A 236 4.11 -29.92 18.11
N ILE A 237 4.14 -28.60 18.27
CA ILE A 237 5.09 -27.72 17.60
C ILE A 237 6.27 -27.47 18.53
N SER A 238 7.50 -27.56 18.04
CA SER A 238 8.69 -27.15 18.79
C SER A 238 8.91 -25.64 18.74
N GLY A 239 9.36 -25.07 19.84
CA GLY A 239 9.58 -23.63 19.94
C GLY A 239 10.09 -23.18 21.31
N LEU A 240 10.06 -21.86 21.51
CA LEU A 240 10.35 -21.19 22.77
C LEU A 240 9.10 -20.52 23.31
N THR A 241 8.94 -20.56 24.63
CA THR A 241 7.99 -19.70 25.33
C THR A 241 8.72 -18.56 26.03
N LEU A 242 8.21 -17.36 25.87
CA LEU A 242 8.73 -16.12 26.43
C LEU A 242 7.62 -15.42 27.20
N ASP A 243 7.94 -14.84 28.34
CA ASP A 243 7.03 -13.94 29.05
C ASP A 243 7.37 -12.50 28.64
N ILE A 244 6.49 -11.88 27.85
CA ILE A 244 6.67 -10.53 27.29
C ILE A 244 5.50 -9.68 27.76
N ASN A 245 5.80 -8.57 28.44
CA ASN A 245 4.77 -7.65 28.95
C ASN A 245 3.65 -8.35 29.74
N LYS A 246 4.04 -9.34 30.58
CA LYS A 246 3.14 -10.20 31.38
C LYS A 246 2.23 -11.14 30.58
N ALA A 247 2.44 -11.26 29.26
CA ALA A 247 1.77 -12.23 28.41
C ALA A 247 2.75 -13.32 27.99
N LYS A 248 2.32 -14.59 28.09
CA LYS A 248 3.09 -15.73 27.59
C LYS A 248 2.96 -15.77 26.06
N ARG A 249 4.10 -15.68 25.37
CA ARG A 249 4.21 -15.80 23.91
C ARG A 249 4.95 -17.08 23.52
N PHE A 250 4.55 -17.69 22.42
CA PHE A 250 5.16 -18.89 21.85
C PHE A 250 5.76 -18.57 20.49
N ILE A 251 7.05 -18.86 20.34
CA ILE A 251 7.83 -18.65 19.14
C ILE A 251 8.17 -20.02 18.55
N PRO A 252 7.50 -20.44 17.46
CA PRO A 252 7.84 -21.66 16.74
C PRO A 252 9.28 -21.61 16.23
N GLY A 253 9.97 -22.75 16.24
CA GLY A 253 11.32 -22.83 15.71
C GLY A 253 12.10 -24.06 16.17
N GLN A 254 13.35 -24.12 15.75
CA GLN A 254 14.22 -25.28 15.95
C GLN A 254 15.52 -24.91 16.66
N VAL A 255 16.06 -25.85 17.43
CA VAL A 255 17.40 -25.72 18.02
C VAL A 255 18.40 -26.43 17.11
N LEU A 256 19.36 -25.68 16.57
CA LEU A 256 20.46 -26.21 15.77
C LEU A 256 21.71 -26.32 16.63
N ASN A 257 22.48 -27.39 16.45
CA ASN A 257 23.76 -27.55 17.11
C ASN A 257 24.84 -26.98 16.21
N THR A 258 25.44 -25.85 16.62
CA THR A 258 26.59 -25.26 15.94
C THR A 258 27.87 -25.61 16.70
N PRO A 259 29.06 -25.45 16.10
CA PRO A 259 30.33 -25.61 16.80
C PRO A 259 30.45 -24.71 18.05
N GLN A 260 29.80 -23.54 18.05
CA GLN A 260 29.76 -22.61 19.19
C GLN A 260 28.72 -23.00 20.26
N GLY A 261 27.87 -24.00 20.00
CA GLY A 261 26.82 -24.45 20.90
C GLY A 261 25.42 -24.49 20.26
N PRO A 262 24.39 -24.87 21.03
CA PRO A 262 23.03 -24.95 20.53
C PRO A 262 22.41 -23.55 20.37
N ILE A 263 21.99 -23.20 19.15
CA ILE A 263 21.33 -21.94 18.81
C ILE A 263 19.87 -22.21 18.47
N PHE A 264 18.95 -21.39 18.98
CA PHE A 264 17.54 -21.45 18.58
C PHE A 264 17.30 -20.55 17.37
N ILE A 265 16.65 -21.08 16.35
CA ILE A 265 16.26 -20.37 15.14
C ILE A 265 14.73 -20.38 15.05
N PRO A 266 14.08 -19.21 15.14
CA PRO A 266 12.64 -19.12 14.93
C PRO A 266 12.32 -19.41 13.47
N GLY A 267 11.19 -20.06 13.22
CA GLY A 267 10.74 -20.37 11.87
C GLY A 267 9.70 -21.47 11.84
N GLN A 268 9.25 -21.78 10.64
CA GLN A 268 8.25 -22.82 10.39
C GLN A 268 8.59 -23.60 9.13
N THR A 269 8.09 -24.83 9.04
CA THR A 269 8.22 -25.66 7.85
C THR A 269 7.09 -25.36 6.89
N VAL A 270 7.45 -25.11 5.64
CA VAL A 270 6.53 -24.92 4.52
C VAL A 270 6.68 -26.09 3.56
N GLU A 271 5.57 -26.68 3.14
CA GLU A 271 5.57 -27.72 2.11
C GLU A 271 5.73 -27.04 0.74
N THR A 272 6.80 -27.36 0.02
CA THR A 272 7.06 -26.88 -1.35
C THR A 272 6.98 -28.05 -2.33
N PRO A 273 6.91 -27.80 -3.66
CA PRO A 273 6.93 -28.86 -4.66
C PRO A 273 8.17 -29.78 -4.58
N SER A 274 9.28 -29.27 -4.03
CA SER A 274 10.53 -30.02 -3.83
C SER A 274 10.58 -30.77 -2.49
N GLY A 275 9.59 -30.56 -1.62
CA GLY A 275 9.47 -31.17 -0.30
C GLY A 275 9.37 -30.13 0.84
N PRO A 276 9.31 -30.58 2.10
CA PRO A 276 9.24 -29.67 3.24
C PRO A 276 10.55 -28.89 3.39
N VAL A 277 10.44 -27.57 3.54
CA VAL A 277 11.57 -26.66 3.76
C VAL A 277 11.34 -25.88 5.05
N PHE A 278 12.33 -25.84 5.94
CA PHE A 278 12.29 -24.95 7.10
C PHE A 278 12.63 -23.53 6.67
N VAL A 279 11.71 -22.60 6.88
CA VAL A 279 11.87 -21.18 6.58
C VAL A 279 12.12 -20.42 7.88
N PRO A 280 13.35 -19.91 8.09
CA PRO A 280 13.65 -19.03 9.22
C PRO A 280 12.80 -17.76 9.17
N GLY A 281 12.28 -17.36 10.31
CA GLY A 281 11.44 -16.17 10.41
C GLY A 281 10.62 -16.12 11.70
N LEU A 282 9.84 -15.06 11.84
CA LEU A 282 8.99 -14.84 13.01
C LEU A 282 7.53 -15.09 12.65
N SER A 283 6.93 -16.13 13.22
CA SER A 283 5.49 -16.36 13.10
C SER A 283 4.74 -15.33 13.93
N VAL A 284 3.82 -14.58 13.33
CA VAL A 284 3.06 -13.52 13.96
C VAL A 284 1.56 -13.71 13.76
N ILE A 285 0.77 -13.13 14.68
CA ILE A 285 -0.67 -12.97 14.52
C ILE A 285 -0.99 -11.51 14.19
N THR A 286 -1.79 -11.31 13.14
CA THR A 286 -2.33 -10.01 12.72
C THR A 286 -3.85 -10.06 12.70
N PRO A 287 -4.56 -8.91 12.66
CA PRO A 287 -6.01 -8.88 12.50
C PRO A 287 -6.51 -9.62 11.25
N SER A 288 -5.72 -9.65 10.19
CA SER A 288 -6.04 -10.31 8.92
C SER A 288 -5.71 -11.82 8.91
N GLY A 289 -5.06 -12.33 9.95
CA GLY A 289 -4.61 -13.71 10.05
C GLY A 289 -3.17 -13.83 10.56
N SER A 290 -2.72 -15.05 10.81
CA SER A 290 -1.33 -15.33 11.16
C SER A 290 -0.51 -15.70 9.94
N GLY A 291 0.78 -15.40 10.01
CA GLY A 291 1.74 -15.74 8.94
C GLY A 291 3.17 -15.65 9.46
N LEU A 292 4.13 -15.73 8.56
CA LEU A 292 5.55 -15.73 8.87
C LEU A 292 6.22 -14.51 8.27
N ILE A 293 7.02 -13.78 9.03
CA ILE A 293 7.92 -12.77 8.48
C ILE A 293 9.27 -13.45 8.28
N PRO A 294 9.67 -13.77 7.03
CA PRO A 294 10.92 -14.47 6.76
C PRO A 294 12.12 -13.63 7.15
N GLY A 295 13.10 -14.25 7.79
CA GLY A 295 14.29 -13.54 8.25
C GLY A 295 15.07 -14.27 9.33
N HIS A 296 16.14 -13.62 9.79
CA HIS A 296 17.04 -14.16 10.80
C HIS A 296 17.24 -13.17 11.94
N ILE A 297 17.37 -13.70 13.15
CA ILE A 297 17.87 -12.92 14.28
C ILE A 297 19.40 -13.00 14.25
N VAL A 298 20.04 -11.84 14.10
CA VAL A 298 21.49 -11.68 14.12
C VAL A 298 21.91 -10.81 15.30
N THR A 299 23.18 -10.82 15.68
CA THR A 299 23.70 -9.90 16.71
C THR A 299 24.21 -8.64 16.02
N ASN A 300 23.66 -7.47 16.37
CA ASN A 300 24.13 -6.20 15.83
C ASN A 300 25.54 -5.90 16.34
N GLU A 301 26.50 -5.71 15.44
CA GLU A 301 27.90 -5.46 15.79
C GLU A 301 28.12 -4.18 16.61
N ASN A 302 27.25 -3.17 16.42
CA ASN A 302 27.38 -1.88 17.11
C ASN A 302 26.84 -1.93 18.55
N THR A 303 25.76 -2.66 18.78
CA THR A 303 25.06 -2.67 20.08
C THR A 303 25.24 -3.98 20.85
N ASN A 304 25.76 -5.03 20.21
CA ASN A 304 25.75 -6.41 20.70
C ASN A 304 24.36 -6.92 21.14
N GLU A 305 23.29 -6.27 20.69
CA GLU A 305 21.92 -6.71 20.93
C GLU A 305 21.41 -7.53 19.74
N PRO A 306 20.52 -8.52 19.97
CA PRO A 306 19.88 -9.25 18.89
C PRO A 306 18.99 -8.30 18.07
N PHE A 307 19.04 -8.44 16.75
CA PHE A 307 18.31 -7.67 15.77
C PHE A 307 17.72 -8.60 14.71
N PHE A 308 16.48 -8.33 14.30
CA PHE A 308 15.83 -9.12 13.27
C PHE A 308 16.10 -8.50 11.89
N LEU A 309 16.65 -9.32 10.98
CA LEU A 309 16.82 -8.99 9.58
C LEU A 309 15.80 -9.74 8.75
N ALA A 310 14.85 -9.01 8.17
CA ALA A 310 13.96 -9.54 7.15
C ALA A 310 14.77 -9.94 5.92
N GLY A 311 14.51 -11.13 5.40
CA GLY A 311 15.21 -11.64 4.24
C GLY A 311 14.98 -13.13 4.03
N GLN A 312 15.43 -13.62 2.89
CA GLN A 312 15.31 -15.02 2.50
C GLN A 312 16.59 -15.50 1.83
N VAL A 313 16.82 -16.80 1.88
CA VAL A 313 17.85 -17.44 1.05
C VAL A 313 17.25 -17.65 -0.34
N LEU A 314 17.80 -16.99 -1.33
CA LEU A 314 17.29 -16.97 -2.71
C LEU A 314 18.41 -17.33 -3.68
N GLN A 315 18.02 -17.81 -4.86
CA GLN A 315 18.96 -18.00 -5.96
C GLN A 315 19.26 -16.63 -6.59
N THR A 316 20.53 -16.25 -6.57
CA THR A 316 21.06 -15.03 -7.18
C THR A 316 21.98 -15.39 -8.34
N VAL A 317 22.44 -14.40 -9.10
CA VAL A 317 23.49 -14.60 -10.11
C VAL A 317 24.80 -15.19 -9.54
N ASN A 318 25.05 -15.01 -8.23
CA ASN A 318 26.22 -15.53 -7.53
C ASN A 318 25.97 -16.88 -6.84
N GLY A 319 24.75 -17.43 -6.96
CA GLY A 319 24.32 -18.66 -6.30
C GLY A 319 23.34 -18.41 -5.16
N GLU A 320 23.16 -19.40 -4.28
CA GLU A 320 22.25 -19.29 -3.14
C GLU A 320 22.81 -18.38 -2.05
N GLU A 321 22.20 -17.22 -1.87
CA GLU A 321 22.64 -16.22 -0.88
C GLU A 321 21.46 -15.71 -0.04
N PHE A 322 21.77 -15.22 1.16
CA PHE A 322 20.78 -14.54 1.99
C PHE A 322 20.62 -13.09 1.53
N VAL A 323 19.46 -12.79 0.93
CA VAL A 323 19.12 -11.45 0.45
C VAL A 323 18.26 -10.75 1.50
N CYS A 324 18.68 -9.55 1.91
CA CYS A 324 17.90 -8.71 2.82
C CYS A 324 16.74 -8.08 2.07
N GLY A 325 15.53 -8.37 2.51
CA GLY A 325 14.34 -8.00 1.77
C GLY A 325 13.08 -8.64 2.32
N GLN A 326 11.97 -8.42 1.64
CA GLN A 326 10.71 -9.05 1.98
C GLN A 326 9.85 -9.30 0.75
N THR A 327 9.04 -10.34 0.81
CA THR A 327 8.03 -10.61 -0.21
C THR A 327 6.83 -9.70 0.01
N ILE A 328 6.45 -8.99 -1.03
CA ILE A 328 5.23 -8.18 -1.09
C ILE A 328 4.23 -8.86 -1.99
N LYS A 329 3.00 -8.95 -1.50
CA LYS A 329 1.84 -9.40 -2.26
C LYS A 329 1.22 -8.22 -3.00
N ASN A 330 1.17 -8.32 -4.32
CA ASN A 330 0.52 -7.34 -5.19
C ASN A 330 -1.00 -7.60 -5.27
N LYS A 331 -1.73 -6.63 -5.83
CA LYS A 331 -3.19 -6.72 -6.01
C LYS A 331 -3.65 -7.82 -6.96
N ASP A 332 -2.78 -8.20 -7.90
CA ASP A 332 -3.00 -9.26 -8.87
C ASP A 332 -2.68 -10.65 -8.30
N ASP A 333 -2.51 -10.76 -6.97
CA ASP A 333 -2.11 -11.98 -6.25
C ASP A 333 -0.68 -12.46 -6.58
N SER A 334 0.05 -11.68 -7.41
CA SER A 334 1.47 -11.94 -7.65
C SER A 334 2.30 -11.57 -6.41
N HIS A 335 3.40 -12.28 -6.24
CA HIS A 335 4.34 -12.04 -5.16
C HIS A 335 5.64 -11.53 -5.77
N ARG A 336 6.19 -10.46 -5.17
CA ARG A 336 7.47 -9.90 -5.59
C ARG A 336 8.35 -9.71 -4.36
N PHE A 337 9.53 -10.30 -4.39
CA PHE A 337 10.54 -10.04 -3.39
C PHE A 337 11.22 -8.70 -3.70
N ILE A 338 11.29 -7.82 -2.69
CA ILE A 338 11.96 -6.54 -2.80
C ILE A 338 13.11 -6.46 -1.81
N GLU A 339 14.24 -5.94 -2.28
CA GLU A 339 15.39 -5.66 -1.42
C GLU A 339 15.15 -4.43 -0.55
N GLY A 340 15.79 -4.43 0.60
CA GLY A 340 15.74 -3.31 1.52
C GLY A 340 16.36 -3.63 2.87
N GLN A 341 16.09 -2.75 3.82
CA GLN A 341 16.67 -2.83 5.15
C GLN A 341 15.57 -2.78 6.21
N THR A 342 15.62 -3.73 7.14
CA THR A 342 14.83 -3.67 8.37
C THR A 342 15.37 -2.57 9.27
N VAL A 343 14.48 -1.76 9.83
CA VAL A 343 14.81 -0.72 10.80
C VAL A 343 13.95 -0.89 12.04
N LEU A 344 14.48 -0.51 13.20
CA LEU A 344 13.72 -0.49 14.45
C LEU A 344 13.22 0.94 14.69
N SER A 345 11.90 1.12 14.67
CA SER A 345 11.18 2.33 15.03
C SER A 345 10.63 2.22 16.47
N GLU A 346 10.09 3.31 17.01
CA GLU A 346 9.34 3.31 18.28
C GLU A 346 8.11 2.39 18.22
N GLU A 347 7.50 2.24 17.05
CA GLU A 347 6.35 1.35 16.80
C GLU A 347 6.76 -0.10 16.49
N GLY A 348 8.05 -0.40 16.48
CA GLY A 348 8.60 -1.73 16.22
C GLY A 348 9.36 -1.85 14.90
N PHE A 349 9.49 -3.08 14.39
CA PHE A 349 10.24 -3.32 13.16
C PHE A 349 9.47 -2.78 11.95
N LYS A 350 10.15 -1.96 11.15
CA LYS A 350 9.68 -1.42 9.88
C LYS A 350 10.66 -1.82 8.78
N PHE A 351 10.28 -1.59 7.54
CA PHE A 351 11.09 -1.91 6.38
C PHE A 351 11.26 -0.70 5.48
N ILE A 352 12.44 -0.55 4.90
CA ILE A 352 12.74 0.51 3.96
C ILE A 352 13.24 -0.14 2.69
N PRO A 353 12.46 -0.10 1.59
CA PRO A 353 12.90 -0.57 0.28
C PRO A 353 14.14 0.19 -0.18
N GLY A 354 15.14 -0.52 -0.68
CA GLY A 354 16.36 0.09 -1.17
C GLY A 354 17.51 -0.89 -1.33
N LYS A 355 18.66 -0.35 -1.71
CA LYS A 355 19.91 -1.10 -1.92
C LYS A 355 21.06 -0.47 -1.18
N ILE A 356 21.97 -1.32 -0.71
CA ILE A 356 23.28 -0.88 -0.23
C ILE A 356 24.19 -0.84 -1.45
N ILE A 357 24.72 0.34 -1.78
CA ILE A 357 25.68 0.52 -2.87
C ILE A 357 27.05 0.87 -2.32
N ASN A 358 28.10 0.40 -3.00
CA ASN A 358 29.47 0.77 -2.65
C ASN A 358 29.91 1.96 -3.51
N THR A 359 30.12 3.11 -2.86
CA THR A 359 30.53 4.36 -3.53
C THR A 359 32.05 4.59 -3.48
N GLY A 360 32.82 3.62 -2.96
CA GLY A 360 34.27 3.69 -2.84
C GLY A 360 34.72 3.82 -1.38
N PRO A 361 34.61 5.00 -0.75
CA PRO A 361 35.06 5.20 0.63
C PRO A 361 34.09 4.61 1.65
N GLU A 362 32.79 4.58 1.34
CA GLU A 362 31.74 4.06 2.23
C GLU A 362 30.62 3.37 1.44
N GLU A 363 29.96 2.43 2.10
CA GLU A 363 28.69 1.86 1.64
C GLU A 363 27.55 2.79 2.06
N VAL A 364 26.63 3.04 1.14
CA VAL A 364 25.49 3.93 1.34
C VAL A 364 24.21 3.16 1.07
N PHE A 365 23.23 3.29 1.97
CA PHE A 365 21.90 2.79 1.72
C PHE A 365 21.13 3.81 0.87
N VAL A 366 20.70 3.40 -0.32
CA VAL A 366 19.92 4.20 -1.25
C VAL A 366 18.50 3.66 -1.30
N PRO A 367 17.50 4.44 -0.83
CA PRO A 367 16.10 4.08 -0.97
C PRO A 367 15.71 3.97 -2.45
N GLY A 368 14.89 2.98 -2.77
CA GLY A 368 14.42 2.73 -4.13
C GLY A 368 13.99 1.28 -4.32
N GLN A 369 13.67 0.90 -5.55
CA GLN A 369 13.35 -0.50 -5.87
C GLN A 369 13.87 -0.89 -7.24
N THR A 370 14.06 -2.19 -7.41
CA THR A 370 14.29 -2.79 -8.72
C THR A 370 12.97 -2.97 -9.46
N ILE A 371 12.90 -2.43 -10.68
CA ILE A 371 11.76 -2.55 -11.58
C ILE A 371 12.20 -3.06 -12.96
N MET A 372 11.24 -3.64 -13.69
CA MET A 372 11.43 -3.97 -15.10
C MET A 372 11.14 -2.72 -15.95
N THR A 373 12.15 -2.23 -16.65
CA THR A 373 12.03 -1.14 -17.64
C THR A 373 12.10 -1.71 -19.05
N PRO A 374 11.71 -0.95 -20.10
CA PRO A 374 11.93 -1.36 -21.49
C PRO A 374 13.40 -1.69 -21.81
N GLU A 375 14.33 -1.04 -21.11
CA GLU A 375 15.78 -1.23 -21.21
C GLU A 375 16.32 -2.42 -20.36
N GLY A 376 15.44 -3.11 -19.63
CA GLY A 376 15.76 -4.25 -18.78
C GLY A 376 15.53 -3.99 -17.29
N VAL A 377 16.09 -4.86 -16.45
CA VAL A 377 15.97 -4.77 -14.99
C VAL A 377 16.85 -3.62 -14.49
N GLN A 378 16.25 -2.65 -13.81
CA GLN A 378 16.96 -1.47 -13.30
C GLN A 378 16.54 -1.14 -11.88
N PHE A 379 17.50 -0.67 -11.07
CA PHE A 379 17.20 -0.07 -9.78
C PHE A 379 16.87 1.42 -9.98
N VAL A 380 15.69 1.82 -9.52
CA VAL A 380 15.23 3.21 -9.56
C VAL A 380 15.29 3.79 -8.14
N PRO A 381 16.15 4.77 -7.87
CA PRO A 381 16.20 5.44 -6.58
C PRO A 381 14.94 6.28 -6.39
N GLY A 382 14.43 6.31 -5.16
CA GLY A 382 13.18 7.01 -4.82
C GLY A 382 12.64 6.54 -3.47
N GLN A 383 11.68 7.27 -2.92
CA GLN A 383 10.92 6.77 -1.78
C GLN A 383 9.73 5.98 -2.28
N THR A 384 9.35 4.97 -1.52
CA THR A 384 8.17 4.19 -1.83
C THR A 384 7.16 4.39 -0.72
N VAL A 385 5.95 4.82 -1.09
CA VAL A 385 4.82 4.93 -0.17
C VAL A 385 3.89 3.76 -0.42
N THR A 386 3.48 3.08 0.65
CA THR A 386 2.45 2.05 0.54
C THR A 386 1.11 2.71 0.79
N GLU A 387 0.31 2.87 -0.25
CA GLU A 387 -1.07 3.32 -0.17
C GLU A 387 -2.03 2.12 -0.10
N GLU A 388 -3.27 2.34 0.34
CA GLU A 388 -4.37 1.36 0.19
C GLU A 388 -4.56 0.94 -1.29
N SER A 389 -4.12 1.79 -2.21
CA SER A 389 -4.15 1.61 -3.65
C SER A 389 -3.00 0.73 -4.19
N GLY A 390 -2.05 0.32 -3.34
CA GLY A 390 -0.85 -0.41 -3.71
C GLY A 390 0.42 0.37 -3.39
N ILE A 391 1.52 0.04 -4.06
CA ILE A 391 2.80 0.69 -3.84
C ILE A 391 2.96 1.82 -4.86
N THR A 392 3.02 3.06 -4.39
CA THR A 392 3.31 4.26 -5.18
C THR A 392 4.77 4.68 -5.00
N PHE A 393 5.40 5.07 -6.11
CA PHE A 393 6.78 5.56 -6.20
C PHE A 393 6.83 7.07 -6.24
#